data_AF-A0AAW9I988-F1
#
_entry.id   AF-A0AAW9I988-F1
#
_cell.length_a   1.000
_cell.length_b   1.000
_cell.length_c   1.000
_cell.angle_alpha   90.00
_cell.angle_beta   90.00
_cell.angle_gamma   90.00
#
_symmetry.space_group_name_H-M   'P 1'
#
loop_
_entity.id
_entity.type
_entity.pdbx_description
1 polymer ?
#
loop_
_entity_poly.entity_id
_entity_poly.type
_entity_poly.pdbx_seq_one_letter_code
_entity_poly.pdbx_strand_id
1 'polypeptide(L)'
;GYVVSKIRSDKECISAVGIVPFLKEGQYVKLKGQWVLHKLFGRQFNIEEYEEILPDSVEGIEKYLSTGIIHGIGPITAKKIVKKFKEKTLDILDNNIERLQEVEGIGEKKFKIIYESYIEQRDLKDIIIYFQGHGMTTNQCIKIYKKFGVDAKSIILENPYILSDEIS
;
A
#
# COMPACT_ATOMS: atom_id res chain seq x y z
N GLY A 1 4.70 -10.06 0.56
CA GLY A 1 5.63 -11.04 1.17
C GLY A 1 5.69 -10.81 2.67
N TYR A 2 6.34 -11.70 3.43
CA TYR A 2 6.64 -11.47 4.84
C TYR A 2 7.76 -10.43 4.95
N VAL A 3 7.58 -9.43 5.80
CA VAL A 3 8.52 -8.32 5.98
C VAL A 3 9.12 -8.40 7.38
N VAL A 4 10.41 -8.11 7.48
CA VAL A 4 11.10 -7.79 8.73
C VAL A 4 11.60 -6.36 8.57
N SER A 5 11.01 -5.42 9.32
CA SER A 5 11.34 -3.99 9.20
C SER A 5 11.67 -3.39 10.56
N LYS A 6 12.50 -2.34 10.55
CA LYS A 6 12.72 -1.49 11.72
C LYS A 6 11.79 -0.29 11.61
N ILE A 7 10.86 -0.17 12.54
CA ILE A 7 9.92 0.94 12.60
C ILE A 7 10.39 1.88 13.70
N ARG A 8 10.51 3.16 13.39
CA ARG A 8 10.80 4.19 14.39
C ARG A 8 9.48 4.66 14.99
N SER A 9 9.34 4.48 16.30
CA SER A 9 8.23 5.01 17.10
C SER A 9 8.84 5.93 18.16
N ASP A 10 8.61 7.23 18.04
CA ASP A 10 9.19 8.28 18.88
C ASP A 10 10.72 8.14 19.08
N LYS A 11 11.12 7.57 20.23
CA LYS A 11 12.52 7.44 20.67
C LYS A 11 13.09 6.04 20.45
N GLU A 12 12.30 5.07 20.02
CA GLU A 12 12.70 3.67 19.92
C GLU A 12 12.56 3.14 18.49
N CYS A 13 13.53 2.33 18.09
CA CYS A 13 13.44 1.53 16.87
C CYS A 13 12.99 0.12 17.26
N ILE A 14 11.80 -0.27 16.80
CA ILE A 14 11.22 -1.57 17.07
C ILE A 14 11.38 -2.47 15.85
N SER A 15 11.68 -3.75 16.07
CA SER A 15 11.63 -4.77 15.01
C SER A 15 10.19 -5.21 14.83
N ALA A 16 9.58 -4.85 13.71
CA ALA A 16 8.23 -5.25 13.36
C ALA A 16 8.26 -6.30 12.24
N VAL A 17 7.43 -7.32 12.38
CA VAL A 17 7.37 -8.46 11.46
C VAL A 17 5.93 -8.76 11.07
N GLY A 18 5.69 -9.16 9.83
CA GLY A 18 4.34 -9.48 9.38
C GLY A 18 4.16 -9.32 7.87
N ILE A 19 2.92 -9.48 7.41
CA ILE A 19 2.57 -9.34 5.99
C ILE A 19 1.98 -7.95 5.78
N VAL A 20 2.84 -7.04 5.35
CA VAL A 20 2.50 -5.64 5.08
C VAL A 20 2.82 -5.32 3.62
N PRO A 21 1.85 -5.48 2.70
CA PRO A 21 2.07 -5.12 1.31
C PRO A 21 2.33 -3.61 1.20
N PHE A 22 3.20 -3.25 0.27
CA PHE A 22 3.55 -1.86 -0.06
C PHE A 22 4.27 -1.04 1.03
N LEU A 23 4.74 -1.67 2.12
CA LEU A 23 5.61 -0.98 3.08
C LEU A 23 6.96 -0.63 2.41
N LYS A 24 7.29 0.65 2.45
CA LYS A 24 8.51 1.28 1.93
C LYS A 24 9.12 2.18 2.99
N GLU A 25 10.44 2.36 2.90
CA GLU A 25 11.14 3.32 3.74
C GLU A 25 10.66 4.74 3.46
N GLY A 26 10.40 5.52 4.52
CA GLY A 26 9.92 6.89 4.43
C GLY A 26 8.39 7.05 4.49
N GLN A 27 7.62 5.97 4.55
CA GLN A 27 6.18 6.03 4.86
C GLN A 27 5.92 6.20 6.35
N TYR A 28 4.81 6.85 6.66
CA TYR A 28 4.21 6.84 8.00
C TYR A 28 3.09 5.81 8.03
N VAL A 29 3.08 4.97 9.04
CA VAL A 29 2.18 3.82 9.12
C VAL A 29 1.71 3.64 10.56
N LYS A 30 0.48 3.17 10.69
CA LYS A 30 -0.11 2.73 11.94
C LYS A 30 -0.18 1.21 11.93
N LEU A 31 0.39 0.59 12.96
CA LEU A 31 0.48 -0.85 13.09
C LEU A 31 -0.28 -1.28 14.35
N LYS A 32 -1.03 -2.37 14.23
CA LYS A 32 -1.67 -3.03 15.37
C LYS A 32 -1.34 -4.51 15.35
N GLY A 33 -1.21 -5.09 16.53
CA GLY A 33 -0.80 -6.47 16.73
C GLY A 33 -0.22 -6.66 18.11
N GLN A 34 0.71 -7.61 18.23
CA GLN A 34 1.18 -8.11 19.53
C GLN A 34 2.70 -8.22 19.62
N TRP A 35 3.22 -7.99 20.82
CA TRP A 35 4.62 -8.25 21.11
C TRP A 35 4.88 -9.75 21.25
N VAL A 36 5.87 -10.25 20.51
CA VAL A 36 6.31 -11.64 20.54
C VAL A 36 7.80 -11.72 20.88
N LEU A 37 8.20 -12.78 21.60
CA LEU A 37 9.60 -13.05 21.89
C LEU A 37 10.11 -14.16 20.98
N HIS A 38 10.90 -13.79 19.98
CA HIS A 38 11.53 -14.76 19.08
C HIS A 38 12.80 -15.35 19.72
N LYS A 39 12.94 -16.67 19.72
CA LYS A 39 14.04 -17.39 20.40
C LYS A 39 15.45 -16.91 20.00
N LEU A 40 15.63 -16.50 18.73
CA LEU A 40 16.92 -16.06 18.19
C LEU A 40 17.08 -14.53 18.06
N PHE A 41 15.97 -13.80 17.90
CA PHE A 41 16.00 -12.38 17.52
C PHE A 41 15.44 -11.46 18.61
N GLY A 42 15.02 -12.03 19.74
CA GLY A 42 14.48 -11.27 20.87
C GLY A 42 13.09 -10.71 20.57
N ARG A 43 12.78 -9.56 21.18
CA ARG A 43 11.45 -8.96 21.17
C ARG A 43 11.14 -8.35 19.79
N GLN A 44 10.04 -8.79 19.19
CA GLN A 44 9.53 -8.29 17.92
C GLN A 44 8.05 -7.93 18.05
N PHE A 45 7.58 -6.99 17.23
CA PHE A 45 6.17 -6.66 17.11
C PHE A 45 5.58 -7.41 15.92
N ASN A 46 4.70 -8.38 16.18
CA ASN A 46 3.98 -9.11 15.15
C ASN A 46 2.79 -8.26 14.67
N ILE A 47 2.81 -7.86 13.40
CA ILE A 47 1.81 -7.00 12.78
C ILE A 47 0.61 -7.84 12.34
N GLU A 48 -0.58 -7.47 12.81
CA GLU A 48 -1.86 -8.08 12.47
C GLU A 48 -2.68 -7.17 11.56
N GLU A 49 -2.71 -5.87 11.85
CA GLU A 49 -3.34 -4.84 11.02
C GLU A 49 -2.32 -3.76 10.65
N TYR A 50 -2.47 -3.24 9.44
CA TYR A 50 -1.59 -2.25 8.83
C TYR A 50 -2.44 -1.19 8.16
N GLU A 51 -2.19 0.06 8.52
CA GLU A 51 -2.83 1.22 7.93
C GLU A 51 -1.75 2.25 7.57
N GLU A 52 -1.85 2.79 6.37
CA GLU A 52 -0.94 3.82 5.88
C GLU A 52 -1.46 5.21 6.27
N ILE A 53 -0.57 6.06 6.78
CA ILE A 53 -0.89 7.45 7.11
C ILE A 53 -0.41 8.32 5.94
N LEU A 54 -1.37 8.82 5.17
CA LEU A 54 -1.08 9.69 4.04
C LEU A 54 -0.72 11.11 4.52
N PRO A 55 0.33 11.74 3.95
CA PRO A 55 0.68 13.11 4.25
C PRO A 55 -0.28 14.10 3.58
N ASP A 56 -0.48 15.25 4.21
CA ASP A 56 -1.31 16.37 3.73
C ASP A 56 -0.48 17.58 3.25
N SER A 57 0.76 17.71 3.72
CA SER A 57 1.68 18.76 3.29
C SER A 57 2.36 18.44 1.96
N VAL A 58 2.65 19.49 1.18
CA VAL A 58 3.38 19.39 -0.11
C VAL A 58 4.69 18.61 0.03
N GLU A 59 5.49 18.92 1.05
CA GLU A 59 6.77 18.23 1.30
C GLU A 59 6.56 16.76 1.67
N GLY A 60 5.56 16.47 2.50
CA GLY A 60 5.20 15.10 2.88
C GLY A 60 4.77 14.27 1.67
N ILE A 61 3.92 14.83 0.82
CA ILE A 61 3.45 14.18 -0.41
C ILE A 61 4.63 13.90 -1.37
N GLU A 62 5.55 14.86 -1.55
CA GLU A 62 6.73 14.64 -2.39
C GLU A 62 7.58 13.50 -1.85
N LYS A 63 7.84 13.47 -0.53
CA LYS A 63 8.60 12.39 0.13
C LYS A 63 7.91 11.05 -0.04
N TYR A 64 6.60 11.00 0.19
CA TYR A 64 5.77 9.82 0.04
C TYR A 64 5.86 9.22 -1.37
N LEU A 65 5.64 10.04 -2.40
CA LEU A 65 5.75 9.59 -3.79
C LEU A 65 7.19 9.21 -4.17
N SER A 66 8.19 9.83 -3.56
CA SER A 66 9.61 9.55 -3.81
C SER A 66 10.08 8.20 -3.26
N THR A 67 9.31 7.55 -2.38
CA THR A 67 9.61 6.21 -1.84
C THR A 67 9.56 5.11 -2.90
N GLY A 68 9.02 5.42 -4.09
CA GLY A 68 8.77 4.44 -5.13
C GLY A 68 7.64 3.47 -4.76
N ILE A 69 6.72 3.91 -3.89
CA ILE A 69 5.50 3.17 -3.60
C ILE A 69 4.73 2.92 -4.90
N ILE A 70 4.55 3.94 -5.74
CA ILE A 70 3.96 3.80 -7.09
C ILE A 70 5.08 3.62 -8.12
N HIS A 71 5.04 2.50 -8.84
CA HIS A 71 6.03 2.22 -9.88
C HIS A 71 5.96 3.28 -10.99
N GLY A 72 7.12 3.73 -11.48
CA GLY A 72 7.21 4.82 -12.45
C GLY A 72 7.27 6.23 -11.82
N ILE A 73 7.03 6.37 -10.51
CA ILE A 73 7.24 7.63 -9.77
C ILE A 73 8.52 7.51 -8.92
N GLY A 74 9.63 8.04 -9.44
CA GLY A 74 10.85 8.26 -8.67
C GLY A 74 10.94 9.72 -8.16
N PRO A 75 11.98 10.06 -7.38
CA PRO A 75 12.10 11.38 -6.73
C PRO A 75 11.95 12.58 -7.67
N ILE A 76 12.56 12.51 -8.86
CA ILE A 76 12.45 13.59 -9.86
C ILE A 76 11.01 13.73 -10.38
N THR A 77 10.31 12.62 -10.55
CA THR A 77 8.93 12.60 -11.06
C THR A 77 7.97 13.07 -9.97
N ALA A 78 8.14 12.60 -8.73
CA ALA A 78 7.40 13.05 -7.56
C ALA A 78 7.47 14.57 -7.42
N LYS A 79 8.68 15.15 -7.46
CA LYS A 79 8.88 16.61 -7.41
C LYS A 79 8.13 17.35 -8.51
N LYS A 80 8.13 16.84 -9.74
CA LYS A 80 7.40 17.46 -10.87
C LYS A 80 5.88 17.39 -10.71
N ILE A 81 5.36 16.25 -10.26
CA ILE A 81 3.92 16.05 -9.99
C ILE A 81 3.47 17.03 -8.90
N VAL A 82 4.18 17.03 -7.76
CA VAL A 82 3.84 17.87 -6.61
C VAL A 82 4.01 19.35 -6.91
N LYS A 83 5.02 19.75 -7.71
CA LYS A 83 5.14 21.14 -8.18
C LYS A 83 3.89 21.61 -8.95
N LYS A 84 3.23 20.71 -9.67
CA LYS A 84 2.04 21.03 -10.47
C LYS A 84 0.76 21.02 -9.65
N PHE A 85 0.54 19.98 -8.85
CA PHE A 85 -0.75 19.76 -8.15
C PHE A 85 -0.72 20.14 -6.67
N LYS A 86 0.47 20.30 -6.08
CA LYS A 86 0.69 20.69 -4.69
C LYS A 86 -0.06 19.76 -3.72
N GLU A 87 -0.81 20.32 -2.77
CA GLU A 87 -1.59 19.58 -1.77
C GLU A 87 -2.68 18.70 -2.41
N LYS A 88 -3.13 19.02 -3.63
CA LYS A 88 -4.14 18.23 -4.36
C LYS A 88 -3.58 16.99 -5.04
N THR A 89 -2.28 16.72 -4.93
CA THR A 89 -1.65 15.63 -5.67
C THR A 89 -2.28 14.26 -5.38
N LEU A 90 -2.55 13.94 -4.11
CA LEU A 90 -3.16 12.65 -3.75
C LEU A 90 -4.60 12.56 -4.26
N ASP A 91 -5.38 13.63 -4.14
CA ASP A 91 -6.74 13.72 -4.71
C ASP A 91 -6.74 13.53 -6.24
N ILE A 92 -5.75 14.08 -6.93
CA ILE A 92 -5.57 13.86 -8.36
C ILE A 92 -5.29 12.39 -8.66
N LEU A 93 -4.47 11.70 -7.86
CA LEU A 93 -4.23 10.27 -8.05
C LEU A 93 -5.51 9.43 -7.83
N ASP A 94 -6.35 9.80 -6.86
CA ASP A 94 -7.58 9.04 -6.56
C ASP A 94 -8.71 9.27 -7.56
N ASN A 95 -8.86 10.51 -8.03
CA ASN A 95 -10.06 10.96 -8.73
C ASN A 95 -9.82 11.39 -10.18
N ASN A 96 -8.59 11.78 -10.55
CA ASN A 96 -8.29 12.37 -11.86
C ASN A 96 -6.86 12.04 -12.33
N ILE A 97 -6.43 10.77 -12.20
CA ILE A 97 -5.03 10.37 -12.39
C ILE A 97 -4.52 10.67 -13.80
N GLU A 98 -5.41 10.78 -14.78
CA GLU A 98 -5.13 11.08 -16.19
C GLU A 98 -4.45 12.45 -16.35
N ARG A 99 -4.71 13.36 -15.40
CA ARG A 99 -4.07 14.67 -15.33
C ARG A 99 -2.56 14.58 -15.09
N LEU A 100 -2.03 13.45 -14.63
CA LEU A 100 -0.58 13.23 -14.56
C LEU A 100 0.11 13.41 -15.92
N GLN A 101 -0.59 13.19 -17.04
CA GLN A 101 -0.05 13.44 -18.39
C GLN A 101 0.20 14.93 -18.66
N GLU A 102 -0.40 15.83 -17.88
CA GLU A 102 -0.10 17.25 -17.96
C GLU A 102 1.27 17.61 -17.33
N VAL A 103 1.94 16.66 -16.65
CA VAL A 103 3.25 16.86 -16.01
C VAL A 103 4.37 16.55 -17.00
N GLU A 104 5.28 17.50 -17.17
CA GLU A 104 6.42 17.37 -18.08
C GLU A 104 7.28 16.12 -17.79
N GLY A 105 7.40 15.22 -18.75
CA GLY A 105 8.13 13.96 -18.61
C GLY A 105 7.28 12.77 -18.17
N ILE A 106 5.95 12.93 -18.07
CA ILE A 106 4.98 11.84 -17.97
C ILE A 106 4.24 11.72 -19.31
N GLY A 107 4.89 11.05 -20.28
CA GLY A 107 4.23 10.66 -21.53
C GLY A 107 3.39 9.39 -21.38
N GLU A 108 2.65 9.03 -22.42
CA GLU A 108 1.72 7.89 -22.45
C GLU A 108 2.30 6.58 -21.87
N LYS A 109 3.50 6.18 -22.31
CA LYS A 109 4.15 4.95 -21.81
C LYS A 109 4.38 4.97 -20.30
N LYS A 110 4.84 6.11 -19.78
CA LYS A 110 5.13 6.26 -18.35
C LYS A 110 3.84 6.39 -17.54
N PHE A 111 2.88 7.13 -18.07
CA PHE A 111 1.54 7.24 -17.49
C PHE A 111 0.91 5.86 -17.32
N LYS A 112 0.93 5.01 -18.34
CA LYS A 112 0.39 3.65 -18.27
C LYS A 112 1.01 2.83 -17.12
N ILE A 113 2.34 2.89 -16.97
CA ILE A 113 3.04 2.20 -15.87
C ILE A 113 2.58 2.71 -14.50
N ILE A 114 2.47 4.03 -14.35
CA ILE A 114 2.02 4.67 -13.11
C ILE A 114 0.57 4.27 -12.81
N TYR A 115 -0.30 4.33 -13.82
CA TYR A 115 -1.71 4.00 -13.73
C TYR A 115 -1.91 2.55 -13.29
N GLU A 116 -1.29 1.59 -13.99
CA GLU A 116 -1.38 0.17 -13.65
C GLU A 116 -0.89 -0.11 -12.23
N SER A 117 0.24 0.47 -11.84
CA SER A 117 0.77 0.34 -10.48
C SER A 117 -0.14 0.96 -9.42
N TYR A 118 -0.81 2.07 -9.73
CA TYR A 118 -1.70 2.76 -8.79
C TYR A 118 -2.99 1.97 -8.57
N ILE A 119 -3.61 1.53 -9.66
CA ILE A 119 -4.84 0.73 -9.62
C ILE A 119 -4.59 -0.60 -8.90
N GLU A 120 -3.48 -1.30 -9.20
CA GLU A 120 -3.14 -2.55 -8.50
C GLU A 120 -3.03 -2.37 -6.98
N GLN A 121 -2.43 -1.26 -6.53
CA GLN A 121 -2.33 -0.95 -5.11
C GLN A 121 -3.67 -0.64 -4.48
N ARG A 122 -4.48 0.19 -5.16
CA ARG A 122 -5.81 0.57 -4.71
C ARG A 122 -6.71 -0.65 -4.56
N ASP A 123 -6.77 -1.50 -5.58
CA ASP A 123 -7.64 -2.69 -5.59
C ASP A 123 -7.23 -3.68 -4.51
N LEU A 124 -5.92 -3.93 -4.34
CA LEU A 124 -5.45 -4.79 -3.25
C LEU A 124 -5.76 -4.19 -1.86
N LYS A 125 -5.63 -2.87 -1.69
CA LYS A 125 -5.96 -2.18 -0.43
C LYS A 125 -7.45 -2.29 -0.12
N ASP A 126 -8.32 -2.11 -1.10
CA ASP A 126 -9.77 -2.23 -0.95
C ASP A 126 -10.18 -3.66 -0.56
N ILE A 127 -9.55 -4.68 -1.15
CA ILE A 127 -9.74 -6.08 -0.76
C ILE A 127 -9.29 -6.31 0.68
N ILE A 128 -8.10 -5.85 1.06
CA ILE A 128 -7.57 -6.01 2.42
C ILE A 128 -8.51 -5.37 3.44
N ILE A 129 -8.90 -4.11 3.25
CA ILE A 129 -9.80 -3.38 4.16
C ILE A 129 -11.14 -4.11 4.30
N TYR A 130 -11.72 -4.55 3.18
CA TYR A 130 -13.00 -5.23 3.17
C TYR A 130 -12.95 -6.57 3.92
N PHE A 131 -11.98 -7.42 3.62
CA PHE A 131 -11.92 -8.78 4.17
C PHE A 131 -11.29 -8.86 5.56
N GLN A 132 -10.44 -7.90 5.96
CA GLN A 132 -10.01 -7.77 7.35
C GLN A 132 -11.20 -7.47 8.28
N GLY A 133 -12.16 -6.63 7.83
CA GLY A 133 -13.42 -6.42 8.54
C GLY A 133 -14.27 -7.69 8.72
N HIS A 134 -14.00 -8.74 7.93
CA HIS A 134 -14.64 -10.06 7.99
C HIS A 134 -13.72 -11.13 8.61
N GLY A 135 -12.62 -10.74 9.26
CA GLY A 135 -11.73 -11.65 9.99
C GLY A 135 -10.67 -12.35 9.14
N MET A 136 -10.48 -11.97 7.88
CA MET A 136 -9.43 -12.54 7.03
C MET A 136 -8.09 -11.87 7.27
N THR A 137 -7.02 -12.68 7.23
CA THR A 137 -5.64 -12.17 7.31
C THR A 137 -5.22 -11.49 6.00
N THR A 138 -4.27 -10.56 6.08
CA THR A 138 -3.68 -9.90 4.90
C THR A 138 -3.15 -10.91 3.87
N ASN A 139 -2.62 -12.06 4.32
CA ASN A 139 -2.13 -13.10 3.41
C ASN A 139 -3.25 -13.71 2.57
N GLN A 140 -4.40 -14.00 3.19
CA GLN A 140 -5.55 -14.53 2.47
C GLN A 140 -6.08 -13.50 1.46
N CYS A 141 -6.11 -12.22 1.84
CA CYS A 141 -6.48 -11.12 0.94
C CYS A 141 -5.55 -11.05 -0.30
N ILE A 142 -4.23 -11.22 -0.11
CA ILE A 142 -3.27 -11.27 -1.22
C ILE A 142 -3.51 -12.50 -2.11
N LYS A 143 -3.80 -13.68 -1.53
CA LYS A 143 -4.13 -14.89 -2.31
C LYS A 143 -5.39 -14.67 -3.15
N ILE A 144 -6.42 -14.06 -2.56
CA ILE A 144 -7.68 -13.69 -3.21
C ILE A 144 -7.40 -12.78 -4.41
N TYR A 145 -6.69 -11.67 -4.19
CA TYR A 145 -6.39 -10.72 -5.26
C TYR A 145 -5.58 -11.36 -6.40
N LYS A 146 -4.58 -12.18 -6.08
CA LYS A 146 -3.80 -12.89 -7.11
C LYS A 146 -4.65 -13.82 -7.96
N LYS A 147 -5.72 -14.37 -7.41
CA LYS A 147 -6.57 -15.33 -8.10
C LYS A 147 -7.68 -14.67 -8.91
N PHE A 148 -8.33 -13.67 -8.32
CA PHE A 148 -9.55 -13.06 -8.87
C PHE A 148 -9.35 -11.63 -9.37
N GLY A 149 -8.18 -11.04 -9.13
CA GLY A 149 -7.86 -9.68 -9.54
C GLY A 149 -8.83 -8.66 -8.98
N VAL A 150 -9.17 -7.68 -9.81
CA VAL A 150 -10.10 -6.58 -9.49
C VAL A 150 -11.52 -7.07 -9.19
N ASP A 151 -11.92 -8.22 -9.76
CA ASP A 151 -13.25 -8.80 -9.61
C ASP A 151 -13.42 -9.58 -8.31
N ALA A 152 -12.34 -9.73 -7.51
CA ALA A 152 -12.33 -10.50 -6.27
C ALA A 152 -13.51 -10.18 -5.35
N LYS A 153 -13.78 -8.89 -5.13
CA LYS A 153 -14.86 -8.47 -4.23
C LYS A 153 -16.22 -8.92 -4.73
N SER A 154 -16.50 -8.72 -6.03
CA SER A 154 -17.77 -9.11 -6.66
C SER A 154 -17.96 -10.62 -6.64
N ILE A 155 -16.95 -11.39 -7.07
CA ILE A 155 -16.99 -12.86 -7.11
C ILE A 155 -17.25 -13.45 -5.72
N ILE A 156 -16.58 -12.92 -4.69
CA ILE A 156 -16.74 -13.42 -3.32
C ILE A 156 -18.09 -13.01 -2.73
N LEU A 157 -18.61 -11.83 -3.07
CA LEU A 157 -19.95 -11.41 -2.67
C LEU A 157 -21.04 -12.30 -3.29
N GLU A 158 -20.87 -12.71 -4.53
CA GLU A 158 -21.80 -13.63 -5.21
C GLU A 158 -21.73 -15.04 -4.64
N ASN A 159 -20.53 -15.53 -4.31
CA ASN A 159 -20.35 -16.86 -3.72
C ASN A 159 -19.22 -16.89 -2.67
N PRO A 160 -19.52 -16.62 -1.39
CA PRO A 160 -18.52 -16.63 -0.32
C PRO A 160 -17.82 -17.98 -0.11
N TYR A 161 -18.48 -19.09 -0.48
CA TYR A 161 -17.93 -20.44 -0.31
C TYR A 161 -16.67 -20.70 -1.16
N ILE A 162 -16.47 -19.92 -2.23
CA ILE A 162 -15.28 -20.02 -3.08
C ILE A 162 -13.98 -19.83 -2.29
N LEU A 163 -14.04 -19.10 -1.16
CA LEU A 163 -12.90 -18.90 -0.27
C LEU A 163 -12.45 -20.19 0.42
N SER A 164 -13.39 -21.04 0.83
CA SER A 164 -13.09 -22.30 1.52
C SER A 164 -12.38 -23.29 0.60
N ASP A 165 -12.83 -23.37 -0.66
CA ASP A 165 -12.31 -24.32 -1.64
C ASP A 165 -10.93 -23.91 -2.18
N GLU A 166 -10.62 -22.61 -2.19
CA GLU A 166 -9.50 -22.08 -2.99
C GLU A 166 -8.46 -21.29 -2.20
N ILE A 167 -8.76 -20.85 -0.96
CA ILE A 167 -7.91 -19.94 -0.16
C ILE A 167 -7.48 -20.58 1.18
N SER A 168 -7.59 -21.90 1.32
CA SER A 168 -7.04 -22.67 2.46
C SER A 168 -5.52 -22.47 2.65
#